data_AF-A0A9N9Y0G2-F1
#
_entry.id   AF-A0A9N9Y0G2-F1
#
_cell.length_a   1.000
_cell.length_b   1.000
_cell.length_c   1.000
_cell.angle_alpha   90.00
_cell.angle_beta   90.00
_cell.angle_gamma   90.00
#
_symmetry.space_group_name_H-M   'P 1'
#
loop_
_entity.id
_entity.type
_entity.pdbx_description
1 polymer ?
#
loop_
_entity_poly.entity_id
_entity_poly.type
_entity_poly.pdbx_seq_one_letter_code
_entity_poly.pdbx_strand_id
1 'polypeptide(L)'
;MPEAETSAPANQAISSASLTATAGEAAVVHGLEVTRLTQCAHWHSDRDIIAIRHKCCGRYYACISCHEALAQHESAVWPRNERDAKAILCGNCRGELSIDEYLSCGSTCPKCKAAFNPGCANHYDLYFEMDSTLTFIMTTVTSTNTMTTPTITITNTLICLTITIVTIHTITTATTPIHLKSLISPIALITLIPRHRLVTLPMGQGLVFLPRRTLKAMGR
;
A
#
# COMPACT_ATOMS: atom_id res chain seq x y z
N MET A 1 40.22 -46.68 -48.05
CA MET A 1 40.67 -45.67 -47.07
C MET A 1 39.64 -45.64 -45.95
N PRO A 2 40.07 -45.60 -44.67
CA PRO A 2 39.47 -46.43 -43.62
C PRO A 2 38.70 -45.63 -42.57
N GLU A 3 37.67 -46.24 -41.97
CA GLU A 3 37.18 -45.96 -40.60
C GLU A 3 36.67 -47.32 -40.08
N ALA A 4 37.47 -48.20 -39.48
CA ALA A 4 38.08 -48.16 -38.15
C ALA A 4 37.05 -47.95 -37.03
N GLU A 5 36.72 -49.06 -36.38
CA GLU A 5 35.99 -49.23 -35.11
C GLU A 5 36.40 -48.20 -34.05
N THR A 6 35.49 -47.85 -33.14
CA THR A 6 35.76 -48.09 -31.70
C THR A 6 34.53 -47.89 -30.82
N SER A 7 34.31 -48.93 -30.04
CA SER A 7 33.54 -49.06 -28.81
C SER A 7 33.54 -47.87 -27.86
N ALA A 8 32.38 -47.64 -27.24
CA ALA A 8 32.23 -46.88 -26.01
C ALA A 8 33.11 -47.43 -24.87
N PRO A 9 33.57 -46.58 -23.94
CA PRO A 9 33.83 -46.99 -22.59
C PRO A 9 32.70 -46.52 -21.66
N ALA A 10 32.25 -47.45 -20.83
CA ALA A 10 31.58 -47.14 -19.59
C ALA A 10 32.57 -46.55 -18.58
N ASN A 11 32.00 -45.82 -17.63
CA ASN A 11 32.48 -45.62 -16.27
C ASN A 11 33.44 -44.44 -16.03
N GLN A 12 32.96 -43.44 -15.27
CA GLN A 12 33.62 -43.06 -14.02
C GLN A 12 32.72 -42.17 -13.18
N ALA A 13 32.34 -42.71 -12.02
CA ALA A 13 31.90 -41.93 -10.87
C ALA A 13 33.02 -40.99 -10.42
N ILE A 14 32.68 -39.72 -10.21
CA ILE A 14 33.48 -38.76 -9.45
C ILE A 14 32.54 -38.30 -8.33
N SER A 15 32.53 -39.00 -7.20
CA SER A 15 33.37 -38.73 -6.03
C SER A 15 33.37 -37.25 -5.64
N SER A 16 32.49 -36.94 -4.70
CA SER A 16 32.66 -36.00 -3.59
C SER A 16 33.98 -35.21 -3.61
N ALA A 17 33.93 -34.02 -4.18
CA ALA A 17 34.91 -32.97 -3.89
C ALA A 17 34.15 -31.79 -3.27
N SER A 18 34.21 -31.76 -1.95
CA SER A 18 33.93 -30.60 -1.11
C SER A 18 34.66 -29.37 -1.66
N LEU A 19 33.91 -28.46 -2.27
CA LEU A 19 34.37 -27.09 -2.52
C LEU A 19 33.72 -26.20 -1.48
N THR A 20 34.53 -25.80 -0.51
CA THR A 20 34.28 -24.67 0.38
C THR A 20 33.96 -23.43 -0.45
N ALA A 21 32.77 -22.87 -0.25
CA ALA A 21 32.46 -21.47 -0.54
C ALA A 21 31.47 -20.93 0.50
N THR A 22 31.98 -20.17 1.46
CA THR A 22 31.22 -19.14 2.16
C THR A 22 30.71 -18.12 1.14
N ALA A 23 29.41 -18.13 0.88
CA ALA A 23 28.66 -17.02 0.30
C ALA A 23 27.23 -17.10 0.88
N GLY A 24 26.84 -16.10 1.66
CA GLY A 24 25.50 -16.06 2.27
C GLY A 24 24.42 -16.23 1.21
N GLU A 25 23.50 -17.15 1.44
CA GLU A 25 22.42 -17.47 0.51
C GLU A 25 21.60 -16.21 0.24
N ALA A 26 21.59 -15.79 -1.01
CA ALA A 26 20.98 -14.53 -1.40
C ALA A 26 19.46 -14.63 -1.20
N ALA A 27 18.85 -13.69 -0.46
CA ALA A 27 17.41 -13.69 -0.17
C ALA A 27 16.53 -13.98 -1.41
N VAL A 28 15.76 -15.06 -1.37
CA VAL A 28 14.88 -15.48 -2.47
C VAL A 28 13.70 -14.52 -2.58
N VAL A 29 13.41 -14.05 -3.80
CA VAL A 29 12.27 -13.17 -4.10
C VAL A 29 11.25 -13.93 -4.93
N HIS A 30 10.01 -13.94 -4.47
CA HIS A 30 8.89 -14.61 -5.11
C HIS A 30 8.07 -13.65 -5.98
N GLY A 31 7.48 -14.17 -7.05
CA GLY A 31 6.59 -13.41 -7.93
C GLY A 31 6.49 -14.04 -9.31
N LEU A 32 5.65 -13.44 -10.16
CA LEU A 32 5.50 -13.81 -11.56
C LEU A 32 6.59 -13.12 -12.39
N GLU A 33 7.37 -13.90 -13.13
CA GLU A 33 8.43 -13.39 -14.03
C GLU A 33 9.45 -12.47 -13.33
N VAL A 34 9.93 -12.89 -12.15
CA VAL A 34 10.81 -12.05 -11.33
C VAL A 34 12.20 -11.91 -11.96
N THR A 35 12.65 -10.67 -12.13
CA THR A 35 14.01 -10.36 -12.60
C THR A 35 15.01 -10.32 -11.44
N ARG A 36 16.32 -10.28 -11.73
CA ARG A 36 17.36 -10.12 -10.70
C ARG A 36 17.23 -8.80 -9.92
N LEU A 37 16.64 -7.78 -10.54
CA LEU A 37 16.38 -6.49 -9.92
C LEU A 37 15.07 -6.46 -9.14
N THR A 38 14.36 -7.58 -8.97
CA THR A 38 13.07 -7.72 -8.28
C THR A 38 11.85 -7.13 -9.00
N GLN A 39 11.97 -6.79 -10.29
CA GLN A 39 10.82 -6.48 -11.14
C GLN A 39 9.96 -7.73 -11.33
N CYS A 40 8.70 -7.56 -11.72
CA CYS A 40 7.77 -8.68 -12.00
C CYS A 40 6.80 -8.32 -13.12
N ALA A 41 5.98 -9.28 -13.55
CA ALA A 41 4.97 -9.07 -14.59
C ALA A 41 4.02 -7.88 -14.32
N HIS A 42 3.76 -7.54 -13.05
CA HIS A 42 2.90 -6.42 -12.67
C HIS A 42 3.63 -5.06 -12.70
N TRP A 43 4.90 -5.02 -12.30
CA TRP A 43 5.70 -3.79 -12.14
C TRP A 43 7.14 -4.05 -12.61
N HIS A 44 7.55 -3.41 -13.70
CA HIS A 44 8.79 -3.72 -14.41
C HIS A 44 9.50 -2.51 -15.05
N SER A 45 9.27 -1.30 -14.55
CA SER A 45 10.11 -0.16 -14.88
C SER A 45 11.50 -0.30 -14.28
N ASP A 46 12.47 0.47 -14.77
CA ASP A 46 13.84 0.51 -14.23
C ASP A 46 13.92 0.92 -12.76
N ARG A 47 12.82 1.44 -12.20
CA ARG A 47 12.70 1.88 -10.80
C ARG A 47 11.95 0.90 -9.91
N ASP A 48 11.37 -0.18 -10.46
CA ASP A 48 10.66 -1.22 -9.71
C ASP A 48 11.64 -2.24 -9.13
N ILE A 49 12.56 -1.74 -8.29
CA ILE A 49 13.72 -2.46 -7.78
C ILE A 49 13.64 -2.77 -6.29
N ILE A 50 12.42 -2.85 -5.74
CA ILE A 50 12.17 -3.14 -4.33
C ILE A 50 11.32 -4.40 -4.22
N ALA A 51 11.78 -5.35 -3.40
CA ALA A 51 10.94 -6.44 -2.90
C ALA A 51 10.63 -6.21 -1.42
N ILE A 52 9.42 -6.58 -0.99
CA ILE A 52 8.96 -6.39 0.38
C ILE A 52 8.76 -7.76 1.02
N ARG A 53 9.27 -7.93 2.24
CA ARG A 53 9.03 -9.07 3.10
C ARG A 53 7.64 -8.93 3.70
N HIS A 54 6.73 -9.83 3.36
CA HIS A 54 5.36 -9.77 3.87
C HIS A 54 5.29 -10.25 5.33
N LYS A 55 4.55 -9.54 6.19
CA LYS A 55 4.44 -9.83 7.62
C LYS A 55 3.84 -11.20 7.90
N CYS A 56 2.87 -11.63 7.08
CA CYS A 56 2.14 -12.89 7.26
C CYS A 56 3.04 -14.14 7.15
N CYS A 57 4.03 -14.13 6.25
CA CYS A 57 4.84 -15.33 5.96
C CYS A 57 6.35 -15.13 5.99
N GLY A 58 6.84 -13.89 6.18
CA GLY A 58 8.27 -13.61 6.26
C GLY A 58 9.04 -13.79 4.95
N ARG A 59 8.34 -13.95 3.81
CA ARG A 59 8.95 -14.12 2.48
C ARG A 59 8.97 -12.81 1.70
N TYR A 60 10.00 -12.63 0.88
CA TYR A 60 10.07 -11.50 -0.04
C TYR A 60 9.22 -11.75 -1.27
N TYR A 61 8.35 -10.81 -1.60
CA TYR A 61 7.65 -10.76 -2.88
C TYR A 61 8.02 -9.48 -3.63
N ALA A 62 8.03 -9.55 -4.95
CA ALA A 62 8.25 -8.38 -5.81
C ALA A 62 7.15 -7.32 -5.64
N CYS A 63 5.91 -7.73 -5.35
CA CYS A 63 4.79 -6.83 -5.05
C CYS A 63 3.62 -7.56 -4.37
N ILE A 64 2.63 -6.80 -3.90
CA ILE A 64 1.40 -7.32 -3.27
C ILE A 64 0.60 -8.24 -4.20
N SER A 65 0.46 -7.90 -5.49
CA SER A 65 -0.28 -8.75 -6.44
C SER A 65 0.43 -10.07 -6.71
N CYS A 66 1.77 -10.09 -6.66
CA CYS A 66 2.55 -11.33 -6.69
C CYS A 66 2.31 -12.17 -5.42
N HIS A 67 2.19 -11.54 -4.25
CA HIS A 67 1.79 -12.24 -3.04
C HIS A 67 0.37 -12.80 -3.17
N GLU A 68 -0.63 -11.99 -3.52
CA GLU A 68 -2.03 -12.44 -3.67
C GLU A 68 -2.19 -13.58 -4.68
N ALA A 69 -1.40 -13.59 -5.76
CA ALA A 69 -1.46 -14.63 -6.78
C ALA A 69 -0.81 -15.96 -6.34
N LEU A 70 0.23 -15.92 -5.50
CA LEU A 70 1.07 -17.09 -5.19
C LEU A 70 0.96 -17.57 -3.75
N ALA A 71 0.64 -16.67 -2.84
CA ALA A 71 0.42 -16.97 -1.44
C ALA A 71 -1.00 -17.48 -1.24
N GLN A 72 -1.15 -18.67 -0.68
CA GLN A 72 -2.46 -19.27 -0.38
C GLN A 72 -3.09 -18.70 0.91
N HIS A 73 -2.84 -17.43 1.20
CA HIS A 73 -3.32 -16.73 2.40
C HIS A 73 -3.30 -15.21 2.19
N GLU A 74 -4.08 -14.50 3.00
CA GLU A 74 -4.16 -13.04 2.95
C GLU A 74 -2.87 -12.37 3.45
N SER A 75 -2.59 -11.17 2.91
CA SER A 75 -1.44 -10.37 3.35
C SER A 75 -1.74 -9.73 4.71
N ALA A 76 -0.75 -9.76 5.60
CA ALA A 76 -0.77 -9.00 6.84
C ALA A 76 0.09 -7.74 6.73
N VAL A 77 -0.32 -6.70 7.45
CA VAL A 77 0.36 -5.41 7.54
C VAL A 77 1.36 -5.43 8.70
N TRP A 78 2.54 -4.85 8.49
CA TRP A 78 3.52 -4.62 9.56
C TRP A 78 3.02 -3.52 10.51
N PRO A 79 2.92 -3.81 11.81
CA PRO A 79 2.49 -2.82 12.79
C PRO A 79 3.58 -1.78 13.02
N ARG A 80 3.17 -0.59 13.49
CA ARG A 80 4.09 0.54 13.68
C ARG A 80 5.26 0.24 14.61
N ASN A 81 5.04 -0.54 15.66
CA ASN A 81 6.04 -0.88 16.65
C ASN A 81 7.06 -1.93 16.18
N GLU A 82 6.96 -2.41 14.95
CA GLU A 82 7.89 -3.40 14.36
C GLU A 82 8.59 -2.87 13.09
N ARG A 83 8.64 -1.55 12.90
CA ARG A 83 9.21 -0.93 11.68
C ARG A 83 10.74 -0.88 11.63
N ASP A 84 11.40 -1.28 12.72
CA ASP A 84 12.83 -1.54 12.76
C ASP A 84 13.22 -2.83 12.01
N ALA A 85 12.25 -3.73 11.76
CA ALA A 85 12.46 -4.96 11.02
C ALA A 85 13.03 -4.73 9.61
N LYS A 86 14.08 -5.49 9.25
CA LYS A 86 14.67 -5.53 7.90
C LYS A 86 13.74 -6.24 6.92
N ALA A 87 12.75 -5.51 6.41
CA ALA A 87 11.69 -6.05 5.57
C ALA A 87 11.77 -5.61 4.10
N ILE A 88 12.74 -4.77 3.72
CA ILE A 88 12.77 -4.18 2.37
C ILE A 88 14.08 -4.58 1.69
N LEU A 89 14.01 -5.23 0.53
CA LEU A 89 15.18 -5.66 -0.21
C LEU A 89 15.37 -4.79 -1.45
N CYS A 90 16.54 -4.16 -1.59
CA CYS A 90 16.91 -3.47 -2.82
C CYS A 90 17.41 -4.45 -3.88
N GLY A 91 16.77 -4.51 -5.04
CA GLY A 91 17.18 -5.36 -6.16
C GLY A 91 18.52 -4.98 -6.77
N ASN A 92 18.94 -3.71 -6.68
CA ASN A 92 20.22 -3.26 -7.23
C ASN A 92 21.43 -3.73 -6.40
N CYS A 93 21.42 -3.49 -5.08
CA CYS A 93 22.55 -3.83 -4.22
C CYS A 93 22.33 -5.03 -3.32
N ARG A 94 21.14 -5.64 -3.35
CA ARG A 94 20.72 -6.76 -2.50
C ARG A 94 20.76 -6.45 -0.99
N GLY A 95 20.93 -5.18 -0.62
CA GLY A 95 20.94 -4.74 0.76
C GLY A 95 19.52 -4.65 1.31
N GLU A 96 19.33 -5.18 2.52
CA GLU A 96 18.08 -5.03 3.25
C GLU A 96 18.00 -3.69 3.98
N LEU A 97 16.85 -3.03 3.94
CA LEU A 97 16.52 -1.83 4.70
C LEU A 97 15.46 -2.17 5.74
N SER A 98 15.46 -1.46 6.86
CA SER A 98 14.30 -1.45 7.75
C SER A 98 13.13 -0.74 7.08
N ILE A 99 11.93 -0.98 7.59
CA ILE A 99 10.74 -0.28 7.11
C ILE A 99 10.90 1.23 7.31
N ASP A 100 11.39 1.67 8.48
CA ASP A 100 11.62 3.09 8.73
C ASP A 100 12.69 3.71 7.81
N GLU A 101 13.79 3.00 7.52
CA GLU A 101 14.78 3.45 6.54
C GLU A 101 14.14 3.63 5.16
N TYR A 102 13.32 2.68 4.72
CA TYR A 102 12.63 2.73 3.43
C TYR A 102 11.62 3.89 3.36
N LEU A 103 10.80 4.09 4.40
CA LEU A 103 9.79 5.14 4.43
C LEU A 103 10.40 6.55 4.48
N SER A 104 11.62 6.71 5.01
CA SER A 104 12.28 8.01 5.19
C SER A 104 13.30 8.37 4.10
N CYS A 105 13.71 7.43 3.24
CA CYS A 105 14.84 7.64 2.32
C CYS A 105 14.54 8.41 1.02
N GLY A 106 13.33 8.97 0.85
CA GLY A 106 13.00 9.79 -0.33
C GLY A 106 13.08 9.02 -1.66
N SER A 107 12.65 7.76 -1.65
CA SER A 107 12.67 6.86 -2.82
C SER A 107 14.06 6.56 -3.41
N THR A 108 15.10 6.61 -2.58
CA THR A 108 16.49 6.33 -2.97
C THR A 108 17.12 5.39 -1.97
N CYS A 109 17.71 4.28 -2.44
CA CYS A 109 18.35 3.32 -1.56
C CYS A 109 19.50 4.00 -0.77
N PRO A 110 19.47 4.03 0.58
CA PRO A 110 20.51 4.72 1.35
C PRO A 110 21.88 4.04 1.22
N LYS A 111 21.90 2.74 0.89
CA LYS A 111 23.11 1.91 0.73
C LYS A 111 23.82 2.12 -0.61
N CYS A 112 23.10 2.07 -1.73
CA CYS A 112 23.70 2.12 -3.07
C CYS A 112 23.30 3.33 -3.92
N LYS A 113 22.42 4.19 -3.40
CA LYS A 113 21.92 5.40 -4.06
C LYS A 113 21.10 5.17 -5.34
N ALA A 114 20.77 3.92 -5.66
CA ALA A 114 19.83 3.60 -6.72
C ALA A 114 18.45 4.20 -6.39
N ALA A 115 17.86 4.88 -7.37
CA ALA A 115 16.53 5.43 -7.26
C ALA A 115 15.49 4.33 -7.53
N PHE A 116 14.46 4.26 -6.70
CA PHE A 116 13.32 3.35 -6.91
C PHE A 116 12.03 4.14 -7.12
N ASN A 117 10.93 3.43 -7.39
CA ASN A 117 9.69 4.02 -7.85
C ASN A 117 9.00 4.81 -6.72
N PRO A 118 8.85 6.14 -6.83
CA PRO A 118 8.17 6.94 -5.81
C PRO A 118 6.67 6.63 -5.71
N GLY A 119 6.07 6.03 -6.74
CA GLY A 119 4.69 5.57 -6.74
C GLY A 119 4.42 4.45 -5.74
N CYS A 120 5.44 3.77 -5.20
CA CYS A 120 5.28 2.80 -4.12
C CYS A 120 4.61 3.41 -2.88
N ALA A 121 4.79 4.72 -2.64
CA ALA A 121 4.18 5.44 -1.52
C ALA A 121 2.65 5.42 -1.53
N ASN A 122 2.04 5.26 -2.72
CA ASN A 122 0.58 5.19 -2.85
C ASN A 122 -0.01 3.88 -2.32
N HIS A 123 0.83 2.92 -1.92
CA HIS A 123 0.41 1.58 -1.51
C HIS A 123 0.99 1.19 -0.14
N TYR A 124 1.56 2.14 0.62
CA TYR A 124 2.18 1.83 1.90
C TYR A 124 1.20 1.20 2.90
N ASP A 125 -0.08 1.58 2.86
CA ASP A 125 -1.16 1.03 3.67
C ASP A 125 -1.40 -0.47 3.43
N LEU A 126 -1.00 -1.01 2.26
CA LEU A 126 -1.10 -2.45 1.97
C LEU A 126 -0.02 -3.28 2.67
N TYR A 127 1.07 -2.65 3.14
CA TYR A 127 2.22 -3.33 3.75
C TYR A 127 2.50 -2.87 5.18
N PHE A 128 2.21 -1.62 5.52
CA PHE A 128 2.59 -0.98 6.78
C PHE A 128 1.41 -0.24 7.41
N GLU A 129 1.32 -0.29 8.72
CA GLU A 129 0.32 0.45 9.48
C GLU A 129 0.65 1.95 9.42
N MET A 130 -0.07 2.71 8.60
CA MET A 130 0.14 4.15 8.44
C MET A 130 -0.60 4.94 9.52
N ASP A 131 -0.09 6.13 9.86
CA ASP A 131 -0.78 7.02 10.80
C ASP A 131 -2.14 7.39 10.20
N SER A 132 -3.19 6.76 10.72
CA SER A 132 -4.53 7.22 10.47
C SER A 132 -4.71 8.52 11.23
N THR A 133 -4.84 9.63 10.51
CA THR A 133 -5.16 10.96 11.07
C THR A 133 -6.45 10.95 11.91
N LEU A 134 -7.24 9.88 11.83
CA LEU A 134 -8.47 9.68 12.60
C LEU A 134 -8.25 9.13 14.03
N THR A 135 -7.14 8.44 14.33
CA THR A 135 -6.93 7.83 15.65
C THR A 135 -6.50 8.86 16.72
N PHE A 136 -5.88 9.96 16.30
CA PHE A 136 -5.43 11.02 17.22
C PHE A 136 -6.60 11.82 17.82
N ILE A 137 -7.73 11.92 17.12
CA ILE A 137 -8.89 12.70 17.56
C ILE A 137 -9.71 11.93 18.63
N MET A 138 -9.67 10.60 18.65
CA MET A 138 -10.38 9.81 19.66
C MET A 138 -9.64 9.77 21.00
N THR A 139 -8.31 9.58 20.99
CA THR A 139 -7.53 9.42 22.23
C THR A 139 -7.37 10.72 23.02
N THR A 140 -7.30 11.87 22.33
CA THR A 140 -7.16 13.19 22.98
C THR A 140 -8.43 13.62 23.73
N VAL A 141 -9.61 13.14 23.36
CA VAL A 141 -10.89 13.49 24.03
C VAL A 141 -11.02 12.82 25.40
N THR A 142 -10.37 11.67 25.63
CA THR A 142 -10.42 10.96 26.91
C THR A 142 -9.49 11.51 27.99
N SER A 143 -8.49 12.34 27.64
CA SER A 143 -7.39 12.68 28.58
C SER A 143 -7.35 14.14 29.06
N THR A 144 -8.38 14.96 28.80
CA THR A 144 -8.46 16.34 29.33
C THR A 144 -9.64 16.53 30.30
N ASN A 145 -9.83 15.60 31.23
CA ASN A 145 -10.80 15.74 32.31
C ASN A 145 -10.13 16.15 33.64
N THR A 146 -9.25 17.15 33.59
CA THR A 146 -8.78 17.87 34.78
C THR A 146 -9.13 19.34 34.63
N MET A 147 -10.01 19.78 35.52
CA MET A 147 -10.65 21.09 35.62
C MET A 147 -9.68 22.25 35.46
N THR A 148 -9.95 23.15 34.51
CA THR A 148 -10.05 24.59 34.73
C THR A 148 -10.65 25.25 33.48
N THR A 149 -11.56 26.19 33.70
CA THR A 149 -12.48 26.78 32.73
C THR A 149 -11.81 27.59 31.60
N PRO A 150 -12.17 27.29 30.33
CA PRO A 150 -12.61 28.33 29.40
C PRO A 150 -13.90 27.88 28.68
N THR A 151 -15.07 28.15 29.28
CA THR A 151 -16.33 27.45 28.93
C THR A 151 -17.12 28.02 27.74
N ILE A 152 -16.71 29.10 27.05
CA ILE A 152 -17.63 29.74 26.07
C ILE A 152 -17.15 29.72 24.61
N THR A 153 -15.86 29.52 24.32
CA THR A 153 -15.37 29.47 22.93
C THR A 153 -15.26 28.05 22.37
N ILE A 154 -14.99 27.05 23.23
CA ILE A 154 -14.75 25.65 22.83
C ILE A 154 -16.07 24.94 22.48
N THR A 155 -17.19 25.28 23.12
CA THR A 155 -18.49 24.65 22.84
C THR A 155 -18.97 24.96 21.43
N ASN A 156 -18.87 26.21 20.93
CA ASN A 156 -19.29 26.55 19.57
C ASN A 156 -18.40 25.93 18.47
N THR A 157 -17.08 25.83 18.69
CA THR A 157 -16.18 25.17 17.72
C THR A 157 -16.36 23.67 17.73
N LEU A 158 -16.54 23.05 18.90
CA LEU A 158 -16.79 21.62 19.04
C LEU A 158 -18.16 21.22 18.49
N ILE A 159 -19.20 22.04 18.72
CA ILE A 159 -20.54 21.86 18.12
C ILE A 159 -20.46 22.03 16.59
N CYS A 160 -19.74 23.03 16.09
CA CYS A 160 -19.57 23.21 14.65
C CYS A 160 -18.80 22.03 14.03
N LEU A 161 -17.79 21.51 14.71
CA LEU A 161 -17.01 20.35 14.27
C LEU A 161 -17.82 19.05 14.32
N THR A 162 -18.60 18.81 15.37
CA THR A 162 -19.47 17.62 15.45
C THR A 162 -20.58 17.66 14.42
N ILE A 163 -21.23 18.81 14.22
CA ILE A 163 -22.21 19.00 13.14
C ILE A 163 -21.56 18.73 11.79
N THR A 164 -20.34 19.24 11.57
CA THR A 164 -19.60 19.02 10.31
C THR A 164 -19.26 17.56 10.10
N ILE A 165 -18.78 16.85 11.13
CA ILE A 165 -18.45 15.42 11.06
C ILE A 165 -19.70 14.56 10.85
N VAL A 166 -20.78 14.82 11.58
CA VAL A 166 -22.06 14.10 11.42
C VAL A 166 -22.63 14.34 10.02
N THR A 167 -22.53 15.57 9.51
CA THR A 167 -22.93 15.91 8.13
C THR A 167 -22.08 15.18 7.11
N ILE A 168 -20.75 15.13 7.29
CA ILE A 168 -19.87 14.38 6.39
C ILE A 168 -20.17 12.88 6.46
N HIS A 169 -20.35 12.31 7.65
CA HIS A 169 -20.64 10.88 7.81
C HIS A 169 -21.98 10.50 7.16
N THR A 170 -23.05 11.26 7.42
CA THR A 170 -24.36 11.06 6.77
C THR A 170 -24.26 11.18 5.26
N ILE A 171 -23.51 12.16 4.74
CA ILE A 171 -23.27 12.31 3.30
C ILE A 171 -22.47 11.13 2.71
N THR A 172 -21.42 10.67 3.40
CA THR A 172 -20.58 9.57 2.91
C THR A 172 -21.27 8.21 2.94
N THR A 173 -22.27 8.05 3.81
CA THR A 173 -23.05 6.81 3.97
C THR A 173 -24.40 6.88 3.26
N ALA A 174 -24.79 8.04 2.74
CA ALA A 174 -26.02 8.22 1.98
C ALA A 174 -26.01 7.35 0.72
N THR A 175 -26.95 6.42 0.67
CA THR A 175 -27.22 5.58 -0.50
C THR A 175 -28.28 6.21 -1.42
N THR A 176 -28.90 7.31 -0.99
CA THR A 176 -29.94 8.05 -1.71
C THR A 176 -29.40 9.36 -2.32
N PRO A 177 -30.04 9.91 -3.37
CA PRO A 177 -29.61 11.15 -4.01
C PRO A 177 -29.74 12.34 -3.06
N ILE A 178 -28.70 13.19 -2.99
CA ILE A 178 -28.71 14.40 -2.13
C ILE A 178 -28.96 15.63 -2.99
N HIS A 179 -29.99 16.41 -2.66
CA HIS A 179 -30.30 17.64 -3.39
C HIS A 179 -29.30 18.75 -3.10
N LEU A 180 -28.83 19.45 -4.14
CA LEU A 180 -27.85 20.52 -4.00
C LEU A 180 -28.35 21.64 -3.06
N LYS A 181 -29.65 21.92 -3.07
CA LYS A 181 -30.27 22.95 -2.21
C LYS A 181 -30.32 22.55 -0.73
N SER A 182 -30.16 21.28 -0.41
CA SER A 182 -30.10 20.78 0.97
C SER A 182 -28.70 20.89 1.59
N LEU A 183 -27.69 21.32 0.81
CA LEU A 183 -26.33 21.52 1.30
C LEU A 183 -26.18 22.94 1.86
N ILE A 184 -26.13 23.03 3.19
CA ILE A 184 -26.12 24.31 3.93
C ILE A 184 -24.68 24.75 4.30
N SER A 185 -23.66 23.94 3.95
CA SER A 185 -22.26 24.19 4.32
C SER A 185 -21.29 23.99 3.16
N PRO A 186 -20.31 24.90 2.93
CA PRO A 186 -19.30 24.76 1.88
C PRO A 186 -18.39 23.54 2.09
N ILE A 187 -18.24 23.07 3.34
CA ILE A 187 -17.45 21.88 3.69
C ILE A 187 -18.13 20.60 3.16
N ALA A 188 -19.47 20.56 3.18
CA ALA A 188 -20.23 19.45 2.61
C ALA A 188 -19.98 19.31 1.11
N LEU A 189 -19.88 20.43 0.38
CA LEU A 189 -19.61 20.44 -1.05
C LEU A 189 -18.22 19.87 -1.38
N ILE A 190 -17.19 20.28 -0.63
CA ILE A 190 -15.80 19.82 -0.81
C ILE A 190 -15.67 18.29 -0.62
N THR A 191 -16.43 17.72 0.32
CA THR A 191 -16.40 16.27 0.61
C THR A 191 -17.21 15.42 -0.37
N LEU A 192 -18.20 16.01 -1.04
CA LEU A 192 -19.08 15.35 -2.01
C LEU A 192 -18.41 15.14 -3.38
N ILE A 193 -17.68 16.14 -3.87
CA ILE A 193 -17.06 16.17 -5.22
C ILE A 193 -16.22 14.92 -5.56
N PRO A 194 -15.35 14.40 -4.68
CA PRO A 194 -14.53 13.24 -5.03
C PRO A 194 -15.32 11.91 -5.12
N ARG A 195 -16.45 11.79 -4.43
CA ARG A 195 -17.20 10.52 -4.27
C ARG A 195 -18.52 10.46 -5.04
N HIS A 196 -19.05 11.60 -5.44
CA HIS A 196 -20.34 11.75 -6.11
C HIS A 196 -20.17 12.54 -7.40
N ARG A 197 -21.10 12.39 -8.35
CA ARG A 197 -21.19 13.25 -9.53
C ARG A 197 -22.43 14.12 -9.39
N LEU A 198 -22.30 15.40 -9.68
CA LEU A 198 -23.44 16.29 -9.79
C LEU A 198 -24.18 15.97 -11.10
N VAL A 199 -25.48 15.70 -11.01
CA VAL A 199 -26.32 15.31 -12.15
C VAL A 199 -27.60 16.14 -12.14
N THR A 200 -28.07 16.51 -13.33
CA THR A 200 -29.35 17.18 -13.53
C THR A 200 -30.49 16.16 -13.52
N LEU A 201 -31.52 16.44 -12.73
CA LEU A 201 -32.77 15.67 -12.80
C LEU A 201 -33.64 16.16 -13.98
N PRO A 202 -34.42 15.26 -14.62
CA PRO A 202 -35.37 15.67 -15.64
C PRO A 202 -36.48 16.57 -15.06
N MET A 203 -37.18 17.30 -15.92
CA MET A 203 -38.37 18.08 -15.56
C MET A 203 -38.13 19.20 -14.53
N GLY A 204 -36.99 19.90 -14.60
CA GLY A 204 -36.76 21.11 -13.79
C GLY A 204 -36.59 20.87 -12.27
N GLN A 205 -36.40 19.62 -11.85
CA GLN A 205 -36.31 19.24 -10.43
C GLN A 205 -34.97 19.58 -9.75
N GLY A 206 -34.04 20.21 -10.48
CA GLY A 206 -32.77 20.71 -9.96
C GLY A 206 -31.60 19.74 -10.05
N LEU A 207 -30.55 20.02 -9.27
CA LEU A 207 -29.29 19.29 -9.27
C LEU A 207 -29.19 18.38 -8.05
N VAL A 208 -28.74 17.14 -8.26
CA VAL A 208 -28.48 16.17 -7.18
C VAL A 208 -27.06 15.62 -7.28
N PHE A 209 -26.47 15.30 -6.13
CA PHE A 209 -25.27 14.48 -6.06
C PHE A 209 -25.65 13.00 -6.02
N LEU A 210 -25.17 12.24 -6.99
CA LEU A 210 -25.35 10.79 -7.06
C LEU A 210 -24.04 10.05 -6.75
N PRO A 211 -24.06 8.98 -5.95
CA PRO A 211 -22.87 8.18 -5.71
C PRO A 211 -22.34 7.62 -7.04
N ARG A 212 -21.02 7.67 -7.25
CA ARG A 212 -20.41 7.15 -8.49
C ARG A 212 -20.71 5.66 -8.73
N ARG A 213 -20.90 4.89 -7.66
CA ARG A 213 -21.33 3.48 -7.73
C ARG A 213 -22.73 3.33 -8.35
N THR A 214 -23.66 4.22 -7.99
CA THR A 214 -25.01 4.27 -8.56
C THR A 214 -24.98 4.65 -10.02
N LEU A 215 -24.12 5.60 -10.42
CA LEU A 215 -23.96 5.99 -11.83
C LEU A 215 -23.40 4.85 -12.69
N LYS A 216 -22.43 4.10 -12.16
CA LYS A 216 -21.90 2.90 -12.80
C LYS A 216 -22.98 1.82 -13.01
N ALA A 217 -23.89 1.65 -12.05
CA ALA A 217 -25.04 0.74 -12.19
C ALA A 217 -26.09 1.24 -13.20
N MET A 218 -26.15 2.54 -13.46
CA MET A 218 -27.03 3.17 -14.46
C MET A 218 -26.38 3.33 -15.85
N GLY A 219 -25.14 2.84 -16.04
CA GLY A 219 -24.41 2.93 -17.30
C GLY A 219 -23.95 4.34 -17.69
N ARG A 220 -23.68 5.22 -16.70
CA ARG A 220 -23.32 6.65 -16.89
C ARG A 220 -22.03 7.07 -16.19
#